data_AF-A0A1C0TWT9-F1
#
_entry.id   AF-A0A1C0TWT9-F1
#
_cell.length_a   1.000
_cell.length_b   1.000
_cell.length_c   1.000
_cell.angle_alpha   90.00
_cell.angle_beta   90.00
_cell.angle_gamma   90.00
#
_symmetry.space_group_name_H-M   'P 1'
#
loop_
_entity.id
_entity.type
_entity.pdbx_description
1 polymer ?
#
loop_
_entity_poly.entity_id
_entity_poly.type
_entity_poly.pdbx_seq_one_letter_code
_entity_poly.pdbx_strand_id
1 'polypeptide(L)'
;MEVFLPDVQRYPVPNVRIEKLIFQTESGDVNQKVSTDELNRLKEELNGISAKAFKESTTSFEVLIQFRLTPSSNVDFKMQTTGGEKEDGILTSFYNAVSKINRYQSIKDDVLVVFHYKITPTEMK
;
A
#
# COMPACT_ATOMS: atom_id res chain seq x y z
N MET A 1 15.06 -3.21 -2.02
CA MET A 1 15.05 -2.15 -3.04
C MET A 1 13.98 -1.13 -2.69
N GLU A 2 14.36 0.12 -2.46
CA GLU A 2 13.41 1.24 -2.39
C GLU A 2 13.12 1.72 -3.81
N VAL A 3 11.85 1.97 -4.13
CA VAL A 3 11.42 2.40 -5.45
C VAL A 3 11.06 3.88 -5.40
N PHE A 4 11.85 4.67 -6.13
CA PHE A 4 11.52 6.07 -6.37
C PHE A 4 10.39 6.15 -7.39
N LEU A 5 9.18 6.43 -6.89
CA LEU A 5 8.03 6.70 -7.75
C LEU A 5 8.16 8.09 -8.39
N PRO A 6 7.84 8.26 -9.69
CA PRO A 6 7.62 9.57 -10.29
C PRO A 6 6.50 10.32 -9.57
N ASP A 7 6.54 11.65 -9.51
CA ASP A 7 5.57 12.43 -8.73
C ASP A 7 4.12 12.13 -9.10
N VAL A 8 3.79 11.98 -10.39
CA VAL A 8 2.44 11.62 -10.84
C VAL A 8 1.94 10.27 -10.30
N GLN A 9 2.85 9.35 -9.95
CA GLN A 9 2.51 8.03 -9.40
C GLN A 9 2.54 8.01 -7.86
N ARG A 10 3.02 9.09 -7.22
CA ARG A 10 3.03 9.24 -5.77
C ARG A 10 1.68 9.67 -5.20
N TYR A 11 0.77 10.19 -6.03
CA TYR A 11 -0.51 10.70 -5.58
C TYR A 11 -1.67 9.90 -6.18
N PRO A 12 -2.21 8.90 -5.46
CA PRO A 12 -3.46 8.24 -5.87
C PRO A 12 -4.62 9.24 -6.00
N VAL A 13 -4.67 10.23 -5.12
CA VAL A 13 -5.58 11.39 -5.12
C VAL A 13 -4.84 12.59 -4.51
N PRO A 14 -5.30 13.84 -4.71
CA PRO A 14 -4.56 15.04 -4.30
C PRO A 14 -4.11 15.08 -2.83
N ASN A 15 -4.89 14.49 -1.93
CA ASN A 15 -4.63 14.53 -0.48
C ASN A 15 -3.95 13.25 0.06
N VAL A 16 -3.56 12.32 -0.81
CA VAL A 16 -2.90 11.05 -0.45
C VAL A 16 -1.57 10.96 -1.18
N ARG A 17 -0.48 10.81 -0.44
CA ARG A 17 0.86 10.68 -1.00
C ARG A 17 1.52 9.39 -0.55
N ILE A 18 2.14 8.67 -1.46
CA ILE A 18 3.04 7.55 -1.16
C ILE A 18 4.42 8.14 -0.88
N GLU A 19 4.80 8.18 0.41
CA GLU A 19 6.12 8.63 0.85
C GLU A 19 7.19 7.59 0.57
N LYS A 20 6.87 6.30 0.78
CA LYS A 20 7.80 5.19 0.55
C LYS A 20 7.12 4.00 -0.08
N LEU A 21 7.82 3.38 -1.03
CA LEU A 21 7.50 2.09 -1.61
C LEU A 21 8.76 1.23 -1.58
N ILE A 22 8.73 0.13 -0.84
CA ILE A 22 9.88 -0.75 -0.65
C ILE A 22 9.49 -2.18 -1.03
N PHE A 23 10.35 -2.85 -1.78
CA PHE A 23 10.29 -4.29 -2.02
C PHE A 23 11.55 -4.94 -1.47
N GLN A 24 11.40 -6.00 -0.68
CA GLN A 24 12.50 -6.75 -0.07
C GLN A 24 12.28 -8.25 -0.21
N THR A 25 13.36 -9.00 -0.31
CA THR A 25 13.38 -10.46 -0.26
C THR A 25 14.56 -10.88 0.60
N GLU A 26 14.54 -12.08 1.18
CA GLU A 26 15.62 -12.56 2.03
C GLU A 26 16.93 -12.76 1.25
N SER A 27 16.85 -13.03 -0.05
CA SER A 27 18.04 -13.20 -0.90
C SER A 27 17.80 -12.86 -2.37
N GLY A 28 18.79 -12.20 -2.99
CA GLY A 28 18.81 -11.91 -4.42
C GLY A 28 17.94 -10.72 -4.86
N ASP A 29 17.67 -10.65 -6.16
CA ASP A 29 16.88 -9.58 -6.78
C ASP A 29 15.39 -9.89 -6.71
N VAL A 30 14.59 -8.95 -6.19
CA VAL A 30 13.12 -9.03 -6.11
C VAL A 30 12.49 -9.37 -7.46
N ASN A 31 12.99 -8.80 -8.56
CA ASN A 31 12.41 -9.03 -9.90
C ASN A 31 12.60 -10.47 -10.40
N GLN A 32 13.49 -11.24 -9.78
CA GLN A 32 13.64 -12.66 -10.06
C GLN A 32 12.65 -13.52 -9.26
N LYS A 33 12.11 -12.98 -8.15
CA LYS A 33 11.25 -13.66 -7.17
C LYS A 33 9.77 -13.39 -7.36
N VAL A 34 9.41 -12.21 -7.85
CA VAL A 34 8.04 -11.82 -8.17
C VAL A 34 8.03 -11.06 -9.48
N SER A 35 7.01 -11.29 -10.32
CA SER A 35 6.92 -10.56 -11.59
C SER A 35 6.60 -9.09 -11.33
N THR A 36 7.14 -8.22 -12.17
CA THR A 36 6.83 -6.79 -12.14
C THR A 36 5.32 -6.52 -12.29
N ASP A 37 4.62 -7.37 -13.05
CA ASP A 37 3.18 -7.27 -13.25
C ASP A 37 2.39 -7.48 -11.94
N GLU A 38 2.80 -8.44 -11.11
CA GLU A 38 2.15 -8.69 -9.81
C GLU A 38 2.42 -7.53 -8.83
N LEU A 39 3.62 -6.96 -8.85
CA LEU A 39 3.95 -5.78 -8.05
C LEU A 39 3.17 -4.55 -8.50
N ASN A 40 3.06 -4.33 -9.81
CA ASN A 40 2.27 -3.24 -10.38
C ASN A 40 0.78 -3.40 -10.06
N ARG A 41 0.24 -4.61 -10.17
CA ARG A 41 -1.14 -4.91 -9.81
C ARG A 41 -1.44 -4.61 -8.35
N LEU A 42 -0.57 -5.04 -7.42
CA LEU A 42 -0.71 -4.73 -6.00
C LEU A 42 -0.74 -3.22 -5.76
N LYS A 43 0.18 -2.49 -6.41
CA LYS A 43 0.25 -1.03 -6.32
C LYS A 43 -1.02 -0.37 -6.86
N GLU A 44 -1.53 -0.80 -8.02
CA GLU A 44 -2.75 -0.25 -8.62
C GLU A 44 -3.98 -0.49 -7.74
N GLU A 45 -4.12 -1.70 -7.20
CA GLU A 45 -5.23 -2.07 -6.32
C GLU A 45 -5.21 -1.25 -5.03
N LEU A 46 -4.04 -1.13 -4.38
CA LEU A 46 -3.86 -0.27 -3.22
C LEU A 46 -4.08 1.21 -3.52
N ASN A 47 -3.64 1.70 -4.68
CA ASN A 47 -3.89 3.08 -5.09
C ASN A 47 -5.40 3.34 -5.23
N GLY A 48 -6.15 2.42 -5.83
CA GLY A 48 -7.60 2.51 -5.92
C GLY A 48 -8.30 2.47 -4.55
N ILE A 49 -7.87 1.58 -3.66
CA ILE A 49 -8.42 1.46 -2.30
C ILE A 49 -8.11 2.72 -1.48
N SER A 50 -6.85 3.18 -1.48
CA SER A 50 -6.41 4.35 -0.71
C SER A 50 -7.07 5.63 -1.22
N ALA A 51 -7.16 5.81 -2.55
CA ALA A 51 -7.94 6.88 -3.17
C ALA A 51 -9.39 6.87 -2.70
N LYS A 52 -10.06 5.71 -2.75
CA LYS A 52 -11.48 5.60 -2.37
C LYS A 52 -11.70 5.88 -0.89
N ALA A 53 -10.82 5.38 -0.02
CA ALA A 53 -10.96 5.51 1.42
C ALA A 53 -10.64 6.93 1.90
N PHE A 54 -9.52 7.50 1.44
CA PHE A 54 -8.96 8.71 2.06
C PHE A 54 -9.29 10.01 1.32
N LYS A 55 -9.96 9.99 0.15
CA LYS A 55 -10.30 11.22 -0.61
C LYS A 55 -11.10 12.25 0.19
N GLU A 56 -11.82 11.82 1.22
CA GLU A 56 -12.66 12.70 2.06
C GLU A 56 -12.07 12.91 3.45
N SER A 57 -10.83 12.47 3.69
CA SER A 57 -10.16 12.66 4.97
C SER A 57 -10.09 14.15 5.34
N THR A 58 -10.45 14.46 6.58
CA THR A 58 -10.40 15.83 7.11
C THR A 58 -9.21 16.06 8.03
N THR A 59 -8.41 15.01 8.27
CA THR A 59 -7.26 15.06 9.19
C THR A 59 -5.98 14.60 8.51
N SER A 60 -4.85 15.01 9.08
CA SER A 60 -3.53 14.53 8.70
C SER A 60 -3.19 13.28 9.49
N PHE A 61 -2.73 12.23 8.81
CA PHE A 61 -2.21 11.02 9.43
C PHE A 61 -1.33 10.24 8.46
N GLU A 62 -0.67 9.21 8.97
CA GLU A 62 0.14 8.31 8.18
C GLU A 62 -0.36 6.87 8.31
N VAL A 63 -0.26 6.12 7.21
CA VAL A 63 -0.60 4.70 7.18
C VAL A 63 0.59 3.93 6.61
N LEU A 64 1.13 3.01 7.38
CA LEU A 64 2.13 2.06 6.95
C LEU A 64 1.46 0.70 6.71
N ILE A 65 1.67 0.16 5.52
CA ILE A 65 1.18 -1.16 5.13
C ILE A 65 2.36 -2.03 4.81
N GLN A 66 2.31 -3.26 5.29
CA GLN A 66 3.27 -4.30 4.97
C GLN A 66 2.54 -5.55 4.48
N PHE A 67 2.91 -6.02 3.31
CA PHE A 67 2.52 -7.31 2.77
C PHE A 67 3.70 -8.26 2.82
N ARG A 68 3.46 -9.50 3.26
CA ARG A 68 4.35 -10.63 3.02
C ARG A 68 3.69 -11.53 1.99
N LEU A 69 4.25 -11.50 0.79
CA LEU A 69 3.87 -12.33 -0.35
C LEU A 69 4.65 -13.64 -0.26
N THR A 70 3.95 -14.77 -0.25
CA THR A 70 4.58 -16.10 -0.16
C THR A 70 4.28 -16.96 -1.39
N PRO A 71 5.12 -17.96 -1.70
CA PRO A 71 4.85 -18.89 -2.81
C PRO A 71 3.56 -19.70 -2.66
N SER A 72 3.07 -19.85 -1.42
CA SER A 72 1.81 -20.56 -1.13
C SER A 72 0.55 -19.77 -1.51
N SER A 73 0.71 -18.60 -2.15
CA SER A 73 -0.34 -17.62 -2.44
C SER A 73 -1.04 -17.05 -1.20
N ASN A 74 -0.55 -17.36 0.00
CA ASN A 74 -0.97 -16.68 1.21
C ASN A 74 -0.31 -15.31 1.29
N VAL A 75 -1.11 -14.32 1.67
CA VAL A 75 -0.72 -12.93 1.84
C VAL A 75 -0.95 -12.59 3.30
N ASP A 76 0.14 -12.33 4.04
CA ASP A 76 0.03 -11.73 5.37
C ASP A 76 0.10 -10.20 5.23
N PHE A 77 -0.81 -9.50 5.90
CA PHE A 77 -0.97 -8.07 5.82
C PHE A 77 -0.95 -7.46 7.22
N LYS A 78 -0.13 -6.42 7.39
CA LYS A 78 -0.07 -5.62 8.61
C LYS A 78 -0.28 -4.16 8.26
N MET A 79 -1.03 -3.48 9.12
CA MET A 79 -1.28 -2.05 9.04
C MET A 79 -0.85 -1.39 10.35
N GLN A 80 -0.18 -0.26 10.24
CA GLN A 80 0.10 0.64 11.35
C GLN A 80 -0.32 2.05 10.97
N THR A 81 -0.79 2.81 11.94
CA THR A 81 -1.26 4.18 11.74
C THR A 81 -0.59 5.09 12.74
N THR A 82 -0.20 6.28 12.29
CA THR A 82 0.31 7.35 13.16
C THR A 82 -0.65 8.52 13.07
N GLY A 83 -1.32 8.85 14.17
CA GLY A 83 -2.45 9.78 14.20
C GLY A 83 -3.72 9.19 13.56
N GLY A 84 -4.68 10.06 13.23
CA GLY A 84 -5.90 9.67 12.52
C GLY A 84 -6.95 9.02 13.43
N GLU A 85 -6.85 9.18 14.74
CA GLU A 85 -7.77 8.59 15.73
C GLU A 85 -9.22 9.04 15.54
N LYS A 86 -9.41 10.21 14.90
CA LYS A 86 -10.72 10.75 14.54
C LYS A 86 -11.33 10.13 13.28
N GLU A 87 -10.54 9.36 12.52
CA GLU A 87 -10.91 8.76 11.23
C GLU A 87 -11.02 7.23 11.33
N ASP A 88 -11.31 6.69 12.52
CA ASP A 88 -11.38 5.25 12.80
C ASP A 88 -12.27 4.48 11.80
N GLY A 89 -13.41 5.07 11.41
CA GLY A 89 -14.29 4.49 10.39
C GLY A 89 -13.63 4.38 9.01
N ILE A 90 -12.86 5.40 8.59
CA ILE A 90 -12.13 5.39 7.32
C ILE A 90 -10.98 4.38 7.38
N LEU A 91 -10.20 4.39 8.47
CA LEU A 91 -9.09 3.45 8.68
C LEU A 91 -9.57 2.00 8.72
N THR A 92 -10.70 1.73 9.37
CA THR A 92 -11.33 0.41 9.39
C THR A 92 -11.81 -0.02 8.01
N SER A 93 -12.45 0.89 7.26
CA SER A 93 -12.89 0.62 5.88
C SER A 93 -11.70 0.29 4.97
N PHE A 94 -10.63 1.07 5.11
CA PHE A 94 -9.37 0.85 4.40
C PHE A 94 -8.78 -0.52 4.75
N TYR A 95 -8.60 -0.84 6.03
CA TYR A 95 -8.11 -2.14 6.50
C TYR A 95 -8.91 -3.31 5.91
N ASN A 96 -10.25 -3.23 5.96
CA ASN A 96 -11.14 -4.26 5.46
C ASN A 96 -11.12 -4.42 3.94
N ALA A 97 -10.80 -3.36 3.20
CA ALA A 97 -10.62 -3.44 1.76
C ALA A 97 -9.27 -4.06 1.41
N VAL A 98 -8.21 -3.65 2.11
CA VAL A 98 -6.85 -4.16 1.90
C VAL A 98 -6.72 -5.63 2.29
N SER A 99 -7.38 -6.09 3.36
CA SER A 99 -7.34 -7.50 3.80
C SER A 99 -7.94 -8.49 2.80
N LYS A 100 -8.68 -7.99 1.79
CA LYS A 100 -9.23 -8.81 0.70
C LYS A 100 -8.24 -9.04 -0.45
N ILE A 101 -7.09 -8.35 -0.44
CA ILE A 101 -6.03 -8.56 -1.41
C ILE A 101 -5.33 -9.88 -1.08
N ASN A 102 -5.67 -10.92 -1.83
CA ASN A 102 -5.20 -12.29 -1.53
C ASN A 102 -4.85 -13.11 -2.79
N ARG A 103 -4.70 -12.48 -3.96
CA ARG A 103 -4.49 -13.20 -5.23
C ARG A 103 -3.20 -12.77 -5.90
N TYR A 104 -2.20 -13.65 -5.84
CA TYR A 104 -0.95 -13.55 -6.59
C TYR A 104 -0.63 -14.91 -7.21
N GLN A 105 -0.31 -14.92 -8.50
CA GLN A 105 -0.15 -16.16 -9.27
C GLN A 105 1.31 -16.54 -9.48
N SER A 106 2.26 -15.63 -9.22
CA SER A 106 3.67 -15.87 -9.56
C SER A 106 4.63 -15.27 -8.54
N ILE A 107 4.78 -15.96 -7.40
CA ILE A 107 5.76 -15.66 -6.36
C ILE A 107 6.64 -16.91 -6.17
N LYS A 108 7.94 -16.77 -6.41
CA LYS A 108 8.91 -17.88 -6.29
C LYS A 108 9.52 -17.98 -4.88
N ASP A 109 9.46 -16.90 -4.11
CA ASP A 109 10.07 -16.79 -2.79
C ASP A 109 9.38 -15.71 -1.98
N ASP A 110 9.64 -15.63 -0.68
CA ASP A 110 9.05 -14.61 0.18
C ASP A 110 9.49 -13.20 -0.24
N VAL A 111 8.49 -12.34 -0.47
CA VAL A 111 8.69 -10.92 -0.81
C VAL A 111 7.91 -10.06 0.17
N LEU A 112 8.63 -9.17 0.84
CA LEU A 112 8.07 -8.13 1.66
C LEU A 112 7.80 -6.88 0.80
N VAL A 113 6.60 -6.35 0.87
CA VAL A 113 6.21 -5.10 0.20
C VAL A 113 5.71 -4.11 1.24
N VAL A 114 6.29 -2.92 1.26
CA VAL A 114 5.92 -1.86 2.22
C VAL A 114 5.46 -0.62 1.47
N PHE A 115 4.28 -0.12 1.86
CA PHE A 115 3.74 1.17 1.42
C PHE A 115 3.61 2.10 2.63
N HIS A 116 4.14 3.31 2.52
CA HIS A 116 3.95 4.36 3.51
C HIS A 116 3.17 5.51 2.88
N TYR A 117 1.95 5.70 3.35
CA TYR A 117 1.07 6.78 2.94
C TYR A 117 1.14 7.93 3.94
N LYS A 118 1.17 9.14 3.41
CA LYS A 118 0.88 10.38 4.12
C LYS A 118 -0.42 10.96 3.60
N ILE A 119 -1.37 11.17 4.50
CA ILE A 119 -2.69 11.72 4.21
C ILE A 119 -2.70 13.14 4.76
N THR A 120 -3.18 14.06 3.94
CA THR A 120 -3.48 15.44 4.35
C THR A 120 -4.98 15.68 4.30
N PRO A 121 -5.50 16.69 5.02
CA PRO A 121 -6.89 17.10 4.90
C PRO A 121 -7.19 17.46 3.45
N THR A 122 -8.33 17.00 2.95
CA THR A 122 -8.88 17.50 1.70
C THR A 122 -9.32 18.94 1.91
N GLU A 123 -8.87 19.86 1.05
CA GLU A 123 -9.39 21.23 1.06
C GLU A 123 -10.89 21.17 0.73
N MET A 124 -11.74 21.46 1.72
CA MET A 124 -13.15 21.75 1.48
C MET A 124 -13.22 23.07 0.71
N LYS A 125 -13.54 22.98 -0.59
CA LYS A 125 -13.96 24.14 -1.38
C LYS A 125 -15.41 24.48 -1.12
#